data_AF-A0ABC8TTP6-F1
#
_entry.id   AF-A0ABC8TTP6-F1
#
_cell.length_a   1.000
_cell.length_b   1.000
_cell.length_c   1.000
_cell.angle_alpha   90.00
_cell.angle_beta   90.00
_cell.angle_gamma   90.00
#
_symmetry.space_group_name_H-M   'P 1'
#
loop_
_entity.id
_entity.type
_entity.pdbx_description
1 polymer ?
#
loop_
_entity_poly.entity_id
_entity_poly.type
_entity_poly.pdbx_seq_one_letter_code
_entity_poly.pdbx_strand_id
1 'polypeptide(L)'
;MVLPEWLNLTTTERQFLRENNFKQTIPQVKAEDGEEITYETATTTLRRAVHFFAALQASDGHWPAENAGPLFFLPPLVSLLNCNY
;
A
#
# COMPACT_ATOMS: atom_id res chain seq x y z
N MET A 1 -9.77 -10.26 -12.27
CA MET A 1 -8.42 -10.16 -12.84
C MET A 1 -7.47 -10.71 -11.80
N VAL A 2 -6.92 -11.90 -12.01
CA VAL A 2 -5.97 -12.53 -11.07
C VAL A 2 -4.59 -12.33 -11.68
N LEU A 3 -3.72 -11.60 -10.98
CA LEU A 3 -2.39 -11.26 -11.45
C LEU A 3 -1.44 -12.47 -11.30
N PRO A 4 -0.45 -12.65 -12.19
CA PRO A 4 0.41 -13.82 -12.23
C PRO A 4 1.42 -13.88 -11.07
N GLU A 5 1.93 -15.07 -10.77
CA GLU A 5 2.72 -15.38 -9.56
C GLU A 5 4.02 -14.59 -9.38
N TRP A 6 4.64 -14.13 -10.46
CA TRP A 6 5.83 -13.26 -10.42
C TRP A 6 5.46 -11.78 -10.19
N LEU A 7 4.19 -11.41 -10.37
CA LEU A 7 3.63 -10.14 -9.89
C LEU A 7 3.18 -10.25 -8.43
N ASN A 8 3.36 -11.41 -7.79
CA ASN A 8 3.17 -11.60 -6.34
C ASN A 8 4.44 -11.27 -5.53
N LEU A 9 5.44 -10.59 -6.13
CA LEU A 9 6.50 -9.93 -5.37
C LEU A 9 5.82 -8.87 -4.51
N THR A 10 5.52 -9.28 -3.28
CA THR A 10 4.78 -8.59 -2.22
C THR A 10 4.73 -7.08 -2.43
N THR A 11 3.56 -6.56 -2.81
CA THR A 11 3.23 -5.12 -2.89
C THR A 11 4.02 -4.34 -1.85
N THR A 12 4.70 -3.25 -2.22
CA THR A 12 5.65 -2.52 -1.33
C THR A 12 5.05 -2.27 0.06
N GLU A 13 3.77 -1.90 0.10
CA GLU A 13 2.97 -1.74 1.32
C GLU A 13 3.01 -2.97 2.25
N ARG A 14 2.87 -4.16 1.68
CA ARG A 14 2.87 -5.46 2.39
C ARG A 14 4.23 -5.76 3.01
N GLN A 15 5.32 -5.33 2.37
CA GLN A 15 6.67 -5.45 2.91
C GLN A 15 6.86 -4.52 4.13
N PHE A 16 6.46 -3.25 4.00
CA PHE A 16 6.52 -2.28 5.10
C PHE A 16 5.71 -2.74 6.34
N LEU A 17 4.47 -3.22 6.13
CA LEU A 17 3.65 -3.73 7.23
C LEU A 17 4.28 -4.94 7.92
N ARG A 18 4.95 -5.82 7.17
CA ARG A 18 5.68 -6.97 7.72
C ARG A 18 6.89 -6.52 8.54
N GLU A 19 7.69 -5.61 8.01
CA GLU A 19 8.87 -5.07 8.70
C GLU A 19 8.48 -4.35 10.01
N ASN A 20 7.35 -3.63 9.99
CA ASN A 20 6.79 -2.97 11.17
C ASN A 20 6.01 -3.93 12.11
N ASN A 21 6.01 -5.24 11.85
CA ASN A 21 5.25 -6.26 12.61
C ASN A 21 3.77 -5.88 12.82
N PHE A 22 3.19 -5.16 11.86
CA PHE A 22 1.86 -4.60 11.99
C PHE A 22 0.80 -5.68 12.00
N LYS A 23 -0.13 -5.58 12.95
CA LYS A 23 -1.33 -6.40 13.01
C LYS A 23 -2.54 -5.50 13.17
N GLN A 24 -3.50 -5.60 12.26
CA GLN A 24 -4.74 -4.85 12.37
C GLN A 24 -5.59 -5.42 13.51
N THR A 25 -5.70 -4.66 14.60
CA THR A 25 -6.48 -5.02 15.79
C THR A 25 -7.87 -4.39 15.79
N ILE A 26 -8.08 -3.32 15.02
CA ILE A 26 -9.37 -2.63 14.97
C ILE A 26 -10.30 -3.40 14.01
N PRO A 27 -11.50 -3.82 14.47
CA PRO A 27 -12.43 -4.60 13.67
C PRO A 27 -12.91 -3.82 12.46
N GLN A 28 -13.22 -4.55 11.40
CA GLN A 28 -13.84 -3.95 10.22
C GLN A 28 -15.31 -3.66 10.51
N VAL A 29 -15.70 -2.39 10.43
CA VAL A 29 -17.09 -1.99 10.35
C VAL A 29 -17.42 -1.84 8.86
N LYS A 30 -18.49 -2.49 8.40
CA LYS A 30 -19.03 -2.34 7.05
C LYS A 30 -20.35 -1.59 7.19
N ALA A 31 -20.53 -0.51 6.43
CA ALA A 31 -21.86 0.06 6.22
C ALA A 31 -22.50 -0.70 5.05
N GLU A 32 -23.76 -1.10 5.18
CA GLU A 32 -24.51 -1.67 4.07
C GLU A 32 -25.01 -0.57 3.12
N ASP A 33 -25.28 -0.93 1.87
CA ASP A 33 -25.81 0.01 0.88
C ASP A 33 -27.20 0.48 1.29
N GLY A 34 -27.36 1.78 1.54
CA GLY A 34 -28.63 2.39 1.95
C GLY A 34 -28.79 2.58 3.46
N GLU A 35 -27.83 2.15 4.29
CA GLU A 35 -27.80 2.51 5.71
C GLU A 35 -27.22 3.93 5.92
N GLU A 36 -27.80 4.67 6.84
CA GLU A 36 -27.23 5.94 7.29
C GLU A 36 -25.95 5.69 8.07
N ILE A 37 -24.83 6.26 7.62
CA ILE A 37 -23.54 6.11 8.30
C ILE A 37 -23.61 6.84 9.64
N THR A 38 -23.62 6.06 10.72
CA THR A 38 -23.57 6.63 12.08
C THR A 38 -22.19 7.23 12.37
N TYR A 39 -22.16 8.21 13.28
CA TYR A 39 -20.90 8.83 13.73
C TYR A 39 -19.90 7.82 14.29
N GLU A 40 -20.38 6.79 14.98
CA GLU A 40 -19.56 5.72 15.53
C GLU A 40 -18.91 4.85 14.45
N THR A 41 -19.68 4.51 13.40
CA THR A 41 -19.18 3.77 12.23
C THR A 41 -18.11 4.58 11.51
N ALA A 42 -18.35 5.88 11.28
CA ALA A 42 -17.38 6.76 10.63
C ALA A 42 -16.09 6.87 11.45
N THR A 43 -16.22 7.11 12.77
CA THR A 43 -15.06 7.28 13.67
C THR A 43 -14.24 6.00 13.77
N THR A 44 -14.89 4.84 13.88
CA THR A 44 -14.21 3.54 13.96
C THR A 44 -13.47 3.23 12.66
N THR A 45 -14.10 3.50 11.52
CA THR A 45 -13.51 3.30 10.19
C THR A 45 -12.30 4.21 9.98
N LEU A 46 -12.42 5.49 10.32
CA LEU A 46 -11.33 6.46 10.22
C LEU A 46 -10.16 6.05 11.13
N ARG A 47 -10.43 5.68 12.38
CA ARG A 47 -9.40 5.23 13.33
C ARG A 47 -8.65 4.00 12.80
N ARG A 48 -9.37 3.04 12.19
CA ARG A 48 -8.78 1.86 11.54
C ARG A 48 -7.89 2.23 10.37
N ALA A 49 -8.33 3.18 9.54
CA ALA A 49 -7.57 3.66 8.39
C ALA A 49 -6.29 4.40 8.82
N VAL A 50 -6.41 5.35 9.75
CA VAL A 50 -5.25 6.09 10.27
C VAL A 50 -4.23 5.16 10.92
N HIS A 51 -4.69 4.18 11.71
CA HIS A 51 -3.81 3.18 12.32
C HIS A 51 -3.04 2.36 11.26
N PHE A 52 -3.69 2.04 10.15
CA PHE A 52 -3.05 1.34 9.02
C PHE A 52 -2.04 2.23 8.28
N PHE A 53 -2.40 3.47 7.93
CA PHE A 53 -1.50 4.38 7.22
C PHE A 53 -0.30 4.81 8.07
N ALA A 54 -0.48 4.97 9.38
CA ALA A 54 0.64 5.24 10.28
C ALA A 54 1.67 4.10 10.26
N ALA A 55 1.22 2.85 10.18
CA ALA A 55 2.11 1.69 10.09
C ALA A 55 2.79 1.52 8.72
N LEU A 56 2.32 2.23 7.69
CA LEU A 56 2.98 2.29 6.38
C LEU A 56 4.02 3.40 6.27
N GLN A 57 4.07 4.33 7.23
CA GLN A 57 4.99 5.46 7.18
C GLN A 57 6.44 4.97 7.34
N ALA A 58 7.33 5.41 6.46
CA ALA A 58 8.76 5.14 6.54
C ALA A 58 9.41 5.93 7.68
N SER A 59 10.63 5.54 8.06
CA SER A 59 11.35 6.15 9.19
C SER A 59 11.65 7.64 9.03
N ASP A 60 11.70 8.13 7.79
CA ASP A 60 11.90 9.55 7.42
C ASP A 60 10.56 10.31 7.23
N GLY A 61 9.43 9.64 7.43
CA GLY A 61 8.10 10.23 7.38
C GLY A 61 7.38 10.13 6.03
N HIS A 62 8.01 9.61 4.96
CA HIS A 62 7.32 9.44 3.68
C HIS A 62 6.38 8.22 3.69
N TRP A 63 5.39 8.22 2.80
CA TRP A 63 4.57 7.04 2.53
C TRP A 63 5.03 6.39 1.21
N PRO A 64 5.33 5.08 1.21
CA PRO A 64 5.76 4.40 0.00
C PRO A 64 4.59 4.35 -0.98
N ALA A 65 4.85 4.77 -2.23
CA ALA A 65 3.91 4.66 -3.33
C ALA A 65 4.54 3.78 -4.41
N GLU A 66 3.85 2.71 -4.77
CA GLU A 66 4.24 1.90 -5.91
C GLU A 66 3.76 2.58 -7.20
N ASN A 67 4.63 3.40 -7.78
CA ASN A 67 4.38 4.01 -9.09
C ASN A 67 4.72 3.01 -10.22
N ALA A 68 3.98 1.91 -10.30
CA ALA A 68 4.05 0.96 -11.41
C ALA A 68 3.28 1.51 -12.63
N GLY A 69 3.84 2.54 -13.27
CA GLY A 69 3.38 3.02 -14.58
C GLY A 69 3.89 2.14 -15.74
N PRO A 70 3.53 2.46 -17.00
CA PRO A 70 4.19 1.83 -18.15
C PRO A 70 5.70 2.08 -18.05
N LEU A 71 6.49 1.06 -18.35
CA LEU A 71 7.94 0.98 -18.11
C LEU A 71 8.77 1.94 -18.99
N PHE A 72 8.29 3.14 -19.29
CA PHE A 72 8.94 4.12 -20.16
C PHE A 72 10.39 4.43 -19.77
N PHE A 73 10.72 4.33 -18.48
CA PHE A 73 12.07 4.62 -17.98
C PHE A 73 13.03 3.41 -18.01
N LEU A 74 12.53 2.18 -18.20
CA LEU A 74 13.39 1.00 -18.21
C LEU A 74 14.28 0.89 -19.46
N PRO A 75 13.79 1.09 -20.71
CA PRO A 75 14.64 0.97 -21.88
C PRO A 75 15.83 1.95 -21.88
N PRO A 76 15.67 3.25 -21.57
CA PRO A 76 16.82 4.16 -21.45
C PRO A 76 17.80 3.79 -20.34
N LEU A 77 17.31 3.31 -19.19
CA LEU A 77 18.14 2.91 -18.05
C LEU A 77 19.02 1.69 -18.37
N VAL A 78 18.45 0.69 -19.06
CA VAL A 78 19.19 -0.52 -19.48
C VAL A 78 20.29 -0.14 -20.47
N SER A 79 20.04 0.75 -21.44
CA SER A 79 21.08 1.20 -22.36
C SER A 79 22.25 1.90 -21.66
N LEU A 80 21.97 2.78 -20.69
CA LEU A 80 23.00 3.49 -19.93
C LEU A 80 23.89 2.57 -19.08
N LEU A 81 23.28 1.59 -18.39
CA LEU A 81 24.05 0.62 -17.59
C LEU A 81 24.94 -0.30 -18.45
N ASN A 82 24.53 -0.57 -19.69
CA ASN A 82 25.29 -1.36 -20.65
C ASN A 82 26.34 -0.56 -21.44
N CYS A 83 26.40 0.78 -21.30
CA CYS A 83 27.34 1.65 -22.02
C CYS A 83 28.73 1.81 -21.34
N ASN A 84 29.09 1.00 -20.34
CA ASN A 84 30.40 1.07 -19.67
C ASN A 84 31.50 0.18 -20.30
N TYR A 85 31.51 0.00 -21.62
CA TYR A 85 32.58 -0.71 -22.34
C TYR A 85 33.09 0.08 -23.54
#